data_AF-A0A1B3B768-F1
#
_entry.id   AF-A0A1B3B768-F1
#
_cell.length_a   1.000
_cell.length_b   1.000
_cell.length_c   1.000
_cell.angle_alpha   90.00
_cell.angle_beta   90.00
_cell.angle_gamma   90.00
#
_symmetry.space_group_name_H-M   'P 1'
#
loop_
_entity.id
_entity.type
_entity.pdbx_description
1 polymer ?
#
loop_
_entity_poly.entity_id
_entity_poly.type
_entity_poly.pdbx_seq_one_letter_code
_entity_poly.pdbx_strand_id
1 'polypeptide(L)'
;MRLLKYIWRTITQSRAIEIAGPLERRFFESVYRLVFIFGLSTSDDNLRYMMYSGSIMVMCSMQITLEIWHVLYEDLALNDIISSANVIFIHFITTWKLMMMMSNKRIFKKLAKALESPSFDISTQRRKNIVNYWANTHKKYLKWLLSIAHLTLFVWHTFPLIDDVEYNLMVDIKIPFDYDRPLRYVLIYFGVGIMFHYTSMMVVMTEVIMQAYLIPLICQFNVLADCFENIFEECALEFQASFPEINKQELVKNNIFVKKYLKRLGDLVTQHKAILDQTMELKSILSAPMLGQLACSGLLNCFVGFQATATVAENLGKFAMSLLYLSYNMFTLYLICRWCEEITLQSQHIGQSAYFSGWESGISQAPGARASFILIIARSNKPLVFLAGGTYPLSLSSYTNLVKTSYSALNILLTMSHE
;
A
#
# COMPACT_ATOMS: atom_id res chain seq x y z
N MET A 1 -3.55 -25.58 -14.80
CA MET A 1 -3.92 -24.33 -14.10
C MET A 1 -4.95 -24.49 -12.97
N ARG A 2 -6.02 -25.30 -13.10
CA ARG A 2 -7.00 -25.52 -12.00
C ARG A 2 -6.42 -26.25 -10.79
N LEU A 3 -5.60 -27.28 -11.01
CA LEU A 3 -4.92 -28.04 -9.94
C LEU A 3 -3.94 -27.16 -9.15
N LEU A 4 -3.08 -26.40 -9.82
CA LEU A 4 -2.16 -25.43 -9.19
C LEU A 4 -2.91 -24.38 -8.35
N LYS A 5 -4.04 -23.86 -8.86
CA LYS A 5 -4.88 -22.93 -8.08
C LYS A 5 -5.52 -23.59 -6.87
N TYR A 6 -5.91 -24.85 -6.98
CA TYR A 6 -6.46 -25.62 -5.87
C TYR A 6 -5.40 -25.87 -4.80
N ILE A 7 -4.24 -26.41 -5.18
CA ILE A 7 -3.08 -26.63 -4.29
C ILE A 7 -2.67 -25.33 -3.60
N TRP A 8 -2.54 -24.24 -4.37
CA TRP A 8 -2.25 -22.92 -3.81
C TRP A 8 -3.27 -22.50 -2.75
N ARG A 9 -4.57 -22.69 -3.02
CA ARG A 9 -5.62 -22.31 -2.08
C ARG A 9 -5.61 -23.14 -0.80
N THR A 10 -5.30 -24.43 -0.91
CA THR A 10 -5.24 -25.36 0.21
C THR A 10 -4.02 -25.09 1.10
N ILE A 11 -2.85 -24.82 0.50
CA ILE A 11 -1.60 -24.58 1.25
C ILE A 11 -1.62 -23.21 1.94
N THR A 12 -2.32 -22.22 1.39
CA THR A 12 -2.30 -20.83 1.86
C THR A 12 -3.53 -20.43 2.67
N GLN A 13 -4.21 -21.40 3.28
CA GLN A 13 -5.42 -21.14 4.05
C GLN A 13 -5.07 -20.55 5.42
N SER A 14 -5.24 -19.24 5.56
CA SER A 14 -5.02 -18.53 6.82
C SER A 14 -6.32 -18.31 7.58
N ARG A 15 -6.24 -18.29 8.91
CA ARG A 15 -7.39 -18.03 9.79
C ARG A 15 -8.02 -16.66 9.54
N ALA A 16 -7.23 -15.69 9.07
CA ALA A 16 -7.72 -14.39 8.64
C ALA A 16 -8.77 -14.50 7.52
N ILE A 17 -8.55 -15.38 6.54
CA ILE A 17 -9.50 -15.59 5.43
C ILE A 17 -10.78 -16.23 5.95
N GLU A 18 -10.68 -17.19 6.86
CA GLU A 18 -11.84 -17.90 7.41
C GLU A 18 -12.79 -16.95 8.15
N ILE A 19 -12.24 -16.00 8.91
CA ILE A 19 -13.00 -15.00 9.67
C ILE A 19 -13.50 -13.85 8.78
N ALA A 20 -12.79 -13.54 7.70
CA ALA A 20 -13.10 -12.39 6.84
C ALA A 20 -14.46 -12.54 6.16
N GLY A 21 -15.21 -11.43 6.12
CA GLY A 21 -16.47 -11.31 5.40
C GLY A 21 -16.29 -11.32 3.87
N PRO A 22 -17.39 -11.35 3.09
CA PRO A 22 -17.33 -11.46 1.63
C PRO A 22 -16.64 -10.28 0.93
N LEU A 23 -16.88 -9.04 1.37
CA LEU A 23 -16.24 -7.83 0.86
C LEU A 23 -14.79 -7.74 1.33
N GLU A 24 -14.52 -8.05 2.60
CA GLU A 24 -13.16 -8.09 3.12
C GLU A 24 -12.29 -9.10 2.34
N ARG A 25 -12.78 -10.34 2.15
CA ARG A 25 -12.09 -11.34 1.32
C ARG A 25 -11.82 -10.84 -0.09
N ARG A 26 -12.75 -10.08 -0.67
CA ARG A 26 -12.60 -9.60 -2.04
C ARG A 26 -11.38 -8.70 -2.24
N PHE A 27 -11.06 -7.87 -1.24
CA PHE A 27 -9.89 -7.00 -1.25
C PHE A 27 -8.65 -7.70 -0.67
N PHE A 28 -8.80 -8.41 0.45
CA PHE A 28 -7.66 -8.87 1.25
C PHE A 28 -7.28 -10.35 1.06
N GLU A 29 -8.06 -11.19 0.37
CA GLU A 29 -7.76 -12.64 0.27
C GLU A 29 -6.34 -12.89 -0.25
N SER A 30 -5.94 -12.27 -1.36
CA SER A 30 -4.58 -12.44 -1.90
C SER A 30 -3.52 -11.99 -0.92
N VAL A 31 -3.76 -10.89 -0.20
CA VAL A 31 -2.83 -10.30 0.75
C VAL A 31 -2.68 -11.19 1.98
N TYR A 32 -3.79 -11.69 2.53
CA TYR A 32 -3.77 -12.62 3.66
C TYR A 32 -3.07 -13.94 3.35
N ARG A 33 -3.18 -14.45 2.12
CA ARG A 33 -2.41 -15.64 1.68
C ARG A 33 -0.91 -15.37 1.63
N LEU A 34 -0.52 -14.23 1.07
CA LEU A 34 0.90 -13.84 0.97
C LEU A 34 1.50 -13.56 2.35
N VAL A 35 0.80 -12.81 3.20
CA VAL A 35 1.19 -12.53 4.59
C VAL A 35 1.35 -13.83 5.38
N PHE A 36 0.48 -14.83 5.17
CA PHE A 36 0.60 -16.13 5.78
C PHE A 36 1.88 -16.86 5.35
N ILE A 37 2.12 -16.96 4.04
CA ILE A 37 3.30 -17.64 3.48
C ILE A 37 4.59 -16.99 3.97
N PHE A 38 4.68 -15.67 3.97
CA PHE A 38 5.90 -14.99 4.39
C PHE A 38 6.01 -14.84 5.91
N GLY A 39 5.21 -15.55 6.71
CA GLY A 39 5.38 -15.58 8.17
C GLY A 39 4.96 -14.29 8.89
N LEU A 40 4.15 -13.43 8.26
CA LEU A 40 3.71 -12.13 8.80
C LEU A 40 2.27 -12.16 9.36
N SER A 41 1.59 -13.31 9.36
CA SER A 41 0.20 -13.38 9.80
C SER A 41 0.06 -13.12 11.31
N THR A 42 -0.83 -12.19 11.65
CA THR A 42 -1.17 -11.85 13.05
C THR A 42 -2.47 -12.48 13.54
N SER A 43 -3.05 -13.36 12.72
CA SER A 43 -4.31 -14.06 13.03
C SER A 43 -4.08 -15.56 13.24
N ASP A 44 -2.93 -16.07 12.85
CA ASP A 44 -2.57 -17.48 12.94
C ASP A 44 -1.63 -17.69 14.14
N ASP A 45 -2.20 -17.98 15.31
CA ASP A 45 -1.45 -18.08 16.57
C ASP A 45 -1.08 -19.53 16.95
N ASN A 46 -1.11 -20.46 15.98
CA ASN A 46 -0.76 -21.85 16.22
C ASN A 46 0.74 -22.00 16.52
N LEU A 47 1.13 -22.84 17.48
CA LEU A 47 2.53 -23.02 17.88
C LEU A 47 3.48 -23.28 16.69
N ARG A 48 3.07 -24.16 15.76
CA ARG A 48 3.85 -24.47 14.55
C ARG A 48 4.07 -23.23 13.67
N TYR A 49 3.05 -22.40 13.52
CA TYR A 49 3.14 -21.17 12.74
C TYR A 49 3.99 -20.11 13.44
N MET A 50 3.86 -19.98 14.77
CA MET A 50 4.69 -19.05 15.55
C MET A 50 6.18 -19.44 15.48
N MET A 51 6.50 -20.74 15.54
CA MET A 51 7.88 -21.22 15.34
C MET A 51 8.38 -20.90 13.92
N TYR A 52 7.55 -21.13 12.90
CA TYR A 52 7.88 -20.80 11.51
C TYR A 52 8.12 -19.31 11.29
N SER A 53 7.16 -18.47 11.70
CA SER A 53 7.26 -17.01 11.63
C SER A 53 8.47 -16.50 12.40
N GLY A 54 8.70 -17.00 13.62
CA GLY A 54 9.88 -16.68 14.42
C GLY A 54 11.19 -17.04 13.71
N SER A 55 11.25 -18.21 13.08
CA SER A 55 12.44 -18.63 12.32
C SER A 55 12.75 -17.70 11.15
N ILE A 56 11.73 -17.26 10.41
CA ILE A 56 11.90 -16.28 9.33
C ILE A 56 12.39 -14.93 9.86
N MET A 57 11.85 -14.45 10.98
CA MET A 57 12.26 -13.15 11.53
C MET A 57 13.70 -13.19 12.04
N VAL A 58 14.12 -14.29 12.67
CA VAL A 58 15.52 -14.51 13.07
C VAL A 58 16.41 -14.55 11.84
N MET A 59 15.97 -15.23 10.79
CA MET A 59 16.66 -15.34 9.51
C MET A 59 16.91 -13.96 8.88
N CYS A 60 15.86 -13.16 8.68
CA CYS A 60 16.00 -11.80 8.14
C CYS A 60 16.90 -10.91 9.02
N SER A 61 16.76 -11.00 10.35
CA SER A 61 17.59 -10.22 11.29
C SER A 61 19.07 -10.62 11.23
N MET A 62 19.34 -11.91 11.06
CA MET A 62 20.69 -12.43 10.87
C MET A 62 21.30 -11.87 9.59
N GLN A 63 20.57 -11.85 8.47
CA GLN A 63 21.06 -11.28 7.23
C GLN A 63 21.46 -9.80 7.39
N ILE A 64 20.60 -8.97 7.99
CA ILE A 64 20.91 -7.55 8.24
C ILE A 64 22.18 -7.40 9.09
N THR A 65 22.37 -8.29 10.06
CA THR A 65 23.58 -8.27 10.91
C THR A 65 24.84 -8.60 10.11
N LEU A 66 24.77 -9.54 9.17
CA LEU A 66 25.91 -9.91 8.30
C LEU A 66 26.25 -8.80 7.28
N GLU A 67 25.24 -8.08 6.79
CA GLU A 67 25.43 -6.90 5.94
C GLU A 67 26.13 -5.77 6.70
N ILE A 68 25.68 -5.48 7.94
CA ILE A 68 26.35 -4.49 8.81
C ILE A 68 27.78 -4.92 9.12
N TRP A 69 28.01 -6.20 9.40
CA TRP A 69 29.35 -6.73 9.64
C TRP A 69 30.26 -6.48 8.44
N HIS A 70 29.79 -6.78 7.23
CA HIS A 70 30.55 -6.56 5.99
C HIS A 70 31.03 -5.11 5.88
N VAL A 71 30.12 -4.14 6.04
CA VAL A 71 30.45 -2.71 5.95
C VAL A 71 31.42 -2.24 7.03
N LEU A 72 31.37 -2.81 8.24
CA LEU A 72 32.22 -2.38 9.35
C LEU A 72 33.63 -2.99 9.33
N TYR A 73 33.81 -4.15 8.67
CA TYR A 73 35.03 -4.92 8.77
C TYR A 73 35.88 -4.89 7.49
N GLU A 74 35.27 -4.78 6.31
CA GLU A 74 36.02 -4.73 5.06
C GLU A 74 36.41 -3.31 4.68
N ASP A 75 37.64 -3.15 4.19
CA ASP A 75 38.14 -1.90 3.60
C ASP A 75 37.49 -1.70 2.21
N LEU A 76 36.23 -1.28 2.23
CA LEU A 76 35.41 -1.09 1.03
C LEU A 76 35.68 0.26 0.37
N ALA A 77 35.59 0.28 -0.96
CA ALA A 77 35.56 1.53 -1.71
C ALA A 77 34.26 2.31 -1.37
N LEU A 78 34.30 3.63 -1.52
CA LEU A 78 33.16 4.49 -1.19
C LEU A 78 31.86 4.07 -1.91
N ASN A 79 31.95 3.63 -3.16
CA ASN A 79 30.80 3.19 -3.95
C ASN A 79 30.14 1.93 -3.38
N ASP A 80 30.95 0.99 -2.87
CA ASP A 80 30.47 -0.26 -2.29
C ASP A 80 29.84 0.01 -0.93
N ILE A 81 30.45 0.87 -0.10
CA ILE A 81 29.87 1.34 1.16
C ILE A 81 28.49 1.96 0.93
N ILE A 82 28.34 2.82 -0.09
CA ILE A 82 27.06 3.45 -0.43
C ILE A 82 26.03 2.41 -0.86
N SER A 83 26.43 1.43 -1.69
CA SER A 83 25.56 0.34 -2.13
C SER A 83 25.02 -0.47 -0.95
N SER A 84 25.91 -0.95 -0.08
CA SER A 84 25.54 -1.72 1.11
C SER A 84 24.72 -0.89 2.10
N ALA A 85 25.06 0.39 2.31
CA ALA A 85 24.30 1.28 3.19
C ALA A 85 22.86 1.47 2.69
N ASN A 86 22.64 1.60 1.39
CA ASN A 86 21.29 1.72 0.81
C ASN A 86 20.43 0.49 1.11
N VAL A 87 20.99 -0.72 0.99
CA VAL A 87 20.29 -1.98 1.31
C VAL A 87 19.96 -2.04 2.80
N ILE A 88 20.91 -1.71 3.68
CA ILE A 88 20.71 -1.67 5.13
C ILE A 88 19.60 -0.68 5.51
N PHE A 89 19.57 0.52 4.91
CA PHE A 89 18.53 1.50 5.16
C PHE A 89 17.13 1.01 4.75
N ILE A 90 17.02 0.31 3.63
CA ILE A 90 15.75 -0.30 3.20
C ILE A 90 15.28 -1.33 4.22
N HIS A 91 16.18 -2.21 4.67
CA HIS A 91 15.85 -3.20 5.68
C HIS A 91 15.42 -2.55 6.99
N PHE A 92 16.11 -1.50 7.45
CA PHE A 92 15.73 -0.75 8.64
C PHE A 92 14.35 -0.12 8.52
N ILE A 93 14.05 0.55 7.41
CA ILE A 93 12.73 1.15 7.15
C ILE A 93 11.64 0.08 7.08
N THR A 94 11.93 -1.07 6.47
CA THR A 94 11.01 -2.21 6.36
C THR A 94 10.68 -2.74 7.75
N THR A 95 11.68 -2.96 8.60
CA THR A 95 11.49 -3.39 9.99
C THR A 95 10.71 -2.35 10.78
N TRP A 96 10.98 -1.04 10.59
CA TRP A 96 10.21 0.02 11.23
C TRP A 96 8.73 -0.01 10.81
N LYS A 97 8.43 -0.11 9.51
CA LYS A 97 7.05 -0.24 9.02
C LYS A 97 6.35 -1.46 9.62
N LEU A 98 7.01 -2.62 9.63
CA LEU A 98 6.46 -3.84 10.22
C LEU A 98 6.16 -3.65 11.70
N MET A 99 7.10 -3.11 12.49
CA MET A 99 6.89 -2.84 13.91
C MET A 99 5.71 -1.89 14.14
N MET A 100 5.58 -0.82 13.34
CA MET A 100 4.46 0.12 13.44
C MET A 100 3.12 -0.55 13.13
N MET A 101 3.06 -1.37 12.09
CA MET A 101 1.86 -2.10 11.70
C MET A 101 1.45 -3.14 12.75
N MET A 102 2.43 -3.88 13.28
CA MET A 102 2.22 -4.90 14.32
C MET A 102 1.73 -4.27 15.63
N SER A 103 2.34 -3.16 16.03
CA SER A 103 1.94 -2.39 17.23
C SER A 103 0.51 -1.86 17.11
N ASN A 104 0.10 -1.47 15.90
CA ASN A 104 -1.21 -0.93 15.61
C ASN A 104 -2.18 -1.93 14.95
N LYS A 105 -1.94 -3.25 15.09
CA LYS A 105 -2.72 -4.30 14.40
C LYS A 105 -4.23 -4.21 14.60
N ARG A 106 -4.69 -3.67 15.74
CA ARG A 106 -6.11 -3.46 16.04
C ARG A 106 -6.77 -2.48 15.07
N ILE A 107 -6.06 -1.40 14.71
CA ILE A 107 -6.55 -0.34 13.82
C ILE A 107 -6.66 -0.88 12.40
N PHE A 108 -5.65 -1.61 11.93
CA PHE A 108 -5.68 -2.28 10.62
C PHE A 108 -6.82 -3.31 10.53
N LYS A 109 -7.04 -4.12 11.58
CA LYS A 109 -8.18 -5.06 11.64
C LYS A 109 -9.54 -4.32 11.63
N LYS A 110 -9.65 -3.18 12.32
CA LYS A 110 -10.85 -2.33 12.31
C LYS A 110 -11.13 -1.77 10.90
N LEU A 111 -10.09 -1.32 10.20
CA LEU A 111 -10.19 -0.81 8.83
C LEU A 111 -10.62 -1.88 7.83
N ALA A 112 -10.06 -3.10 7.93
CA ALA A 112 -10.48 -4.22 7.07
C ALA A 112 -11.95 -4.59 7.29
N LYS A 113 -12.39 -4.66 8.56
CA LYS A 113 -13.79 -4.96 8.92
C LYS A 113 -14.77 -3.84 8.59
N ALA A 114 -14.31 -2.60 8.42
CA ALA A 114 -15.16 -1.46 8.08
C ALA A 114 -15.92 -1.66 6.75
N LEU A 115 -15.36 -2.45 5.83
CA LEU A 115 -16.01 -2.83 4.58
C LEU A 115 -17.29 -3.66 4.78
N GLU A 116 -17.38 -4.39 5.90
CA GLU A 116 -18.54 -5.20 6.27
C GLU A 116 -19.50 -4.44 7.20
N SER A 117 -19.27 -3.15 7.41
CA SER A 117 -20.16 -2.35 8.24
C SER A 117 -21.58 -2.36 7.66
N PRO A 118 -22.63 -2.51 8.48
CA PRO A 118 -24.01 -2.42 7.99
C PRO A 118 -24.34 -1.04 7.38
N SER A 119 -23.55 -0.01 7.71
CA SER A 119 -23.66 1.31 7.09
C SER A 119 -23.07 1.38 5.67
N PHE A 120 -22.28 0.39 5.25
CA PHE A 120 -21.66 0.37 3.92
C PHE A 120 -22.69 -0.06 2.87
N ASP A 121 -23.29 0.92 2.21
CA ASP A 121 -24.37 0.68 1.26
C ASP A 121 -23.86 0.16 -0.10
N ILE A 122 -24.25 -1.06 -0.42
CA ILE A 122 -24.02 -1.71 -1.73
C ILE A 122 -25.32 -2.19 -2.38
N SER A 123 -26.44 -1.54 -2.06
CA SER A 123 -27.78 -1.92 -2.52
C SER A 123 -27.91 -1.79 -4.05
N THR A 124 -27.40 -0.70 -4.62
CA THR A 124 -27.53 -0.38 -6.03
C THR A 124 -26.47 -1.07 -6.90
N GLN A 125 -26.83 -1.36 -8.16
CA GLN A 125 -25.88 -1.93 -9.12
C GLN A 125 -24.71 -0.97 -9.41
N ARG A 126 -24.96 0.35 -9.37
CA ARG A 126 -23.93 1.39 -9.51
C ARG A 126 -22.86 1.26 -8.41
N ARG A 127 -23.27 1.16 -7.13
CA ARG A 127 -22.34 0.97 -6.00
C ARG A 127 -21.59 -0.35 -6.06
N LYS A 128 -22.26 -1.44 -6.46
CA LYS A 128 -21.59 -2.72 -6.74
C LYS A 128 -20.50 -2.57 -7.80
N ASN A 129 -20.76 -1.81 -8.87
CA ASN A 129 -19.78 -1.55 -9.91
C ASN A 129 -18.58 -0.73 -9.40
N ILE A 130 -18.80 0.26 -8.52
CA ILE A 130 -17.72 1.02 -7.86
C ILE A 130 -16.83 0.08 -7.03
N VAL A 131 -17.44 -0.78 -6.19
CA VAL A 131 -16.70 -1.78 -5.40
C VAL A 131 -15.95 -2.76 -6.30
N ASN A 132 -16.58 -3.22 -7.38
CA ASN A 132 -15.96 -4.11 -8.36
C ASN A 132 -14.74 -3.46 -9.01
N TYR A 133 -14.85 -2.19 -9.38
CA TYR A 133 -13.78 -1.41 -9.99
C TYR A 133 -12.58 -1.34 -9.05
N TRP A 134 -12.77 -0.89 -7.80
CA TRP A 134 -11.66 -0.76 -6.85
C TRP A 134 -11.04 -2.10 -6.46
N ALA A 135 -11.84 -3.15 -6.31
CA ALA A 135 -11.32 -4.49 -6.07
C ALA A 135 -10.48 -5.02 -7.25
N ASN A 136 -10.90 -4.75 -8.49
CA ASN A 136 -10.15 -5.15 -9.68
C ASN A 136 -8.88 -4.32 -9.85
N THR A 137 -8.95 -3.01 -9.58
CA THR A 137 -7.80 -2.11 -9.54
C THR A 137 -6.77 -2.59 -8.52
N HIS A 138 -7.19 -2.92 -7.30
CA HIS A 138 -6.32 -3.50 -6.28
C HIS A 138 -5.62 -4.77 -6.79
N LYS A 139 -6.36 -5.73 -7.35
CA LYS A 139 -5.80 -6.97 -7.90
C LYS A 139 -4.86 -6.74 -9.07
N LYS A 140 -5.14 -5.77 -9.94
CA LYS A 140 -4.30 -5.42 -11.08
C LYS A 140 -2.95 -4.89 -10.60
N TYR A 141 -2.95 -3.88 -9.73
CA TYR A 141 -1.71 -3.27 -9.24
C TYR A 141 -0.92 -4.21 -8.33
N LEU A 142 -1.58 -5.04 -7.52
CA LEU A 142 -0.92 -6.10 -6.76
C LEU A 142 -0.15 -7.05 -7.67
N LYS A 143 -0.73 -7.48 -8.80
CA LYS A 143 -0.04 -8.33 -9.77
C LYS A 143 1.15 -7.62 -10.41
N TRP A 144 0.99 -6.35 -10.83
CA TRP A 144 2.10 -5.58 -11.39
C TRP A 144 3.27 -5.46 -10.41
N LEU A 145 2.98 -5.10 -9.17
CA LEU A 145 3.99 -4.96 -8.12
C LEU A 145 4.74 -6.27 -7.87
N LEU A 146 4.00 -7.38 -7.72
CA LEU A 146 4.60 -8.70 -7.51
C LEU A 146 5.38 -9.16 -8.74
N SER A 147 4.88 -8.95 -9.96
CA SER A 147 5.59 -9.34 -11.19
C SER A 147 6.91 -8.61 -11.36
N ILE A 148 6.93 -7.29 -11.12
CA ILE A 148 8.16 -6.50 -11.18
C ILE A 148 9.12 -6.96 -10.08
N ALA A 149 8.65 -7.17 -8.85
CA ALA A 149 9.49 -7.63 -7.75
C ALA A 149 10.14 -9.00 -8.02
N HIS A 150 9.38 -9.98 -8.52
CA HIS A 150 9.92 -11.30 -8.85
C HIS A 150 10.88 -11.25 -10.04
N LEU A 151 10.62 -10.39 -11.02
CA LEU A 151 11.53 -10.18 -12.15
C LEU A 151 12.87 -9.61 -11.67
N THR A 152 12.83 -8.59 -10.81
CA THR A 152 14.03 -8.01 -10.20
C THR A 152 14.79 -9.08 -9.39
N LEU A 153 14.10 -9.83 -8.53
CA LEU A 153 14.76 -10.88 -7.73
C LEU A 153 15.34 -12.01 -8.55
N PHE A 154 14.69 -12.39 -9.64
CA PHE A 154 15.24 -13.38 -10.55
C PHE A 154 16.61 -12.94 -11.07
N VAL A 155 16.73 -11.68 -11.52
CA VAL A 155 18.01 -11.14 -11.99
C VAL A 155 19.05 -11.10 -10.87
N TRP A 156 18.69 -10.69 -9.65
CA TRP A 156 19.59 -10.72 -8.50
C TRP A 156 20.07 -12.13 -8.14
N HIS A 157 19.24 -13.16 -8.34
CA HIS A 157 19.62 -14.56 -8.11
C HIS A 157 20.45 -15.18 -9.22
N THR A 158 20.39 -14.67 -10.45
CA THR A 158 21.12 -15.24 -11.58
C THR A 158 22.41 -14.49 -11.88
N PHE A 159 22.44 -13.18 -11.62
CA PHE A 159 23.56 -12.31 -11.99
C PHE A 159 24.91 -12.78 -11.40
N PRO A 160 25.04 -13.12 -10.10
CA PRO A 160 26.32 -13.57 -9.54
C PRO A 160 26.86 -14.88 -10.13
N LEU A 161 26.01 -15.69 -10.79
CA LEU A 161 26.43 -16.94 -11.44
C LEU A 161 26.98 -16.72 -12.86
N ILE A 162 26.71 -15.55 -13.44
CA ILE A 162 27.06 -15.19 -14.81
C ILE A 162 28.17 -14.14 -14.82
N ASP A 163 28.35 -13.39 -13.73
CA ASP A 163 29.41 -12.40 -13.58
C ASP A 163 30.80 -13.07 -13.55
N ASP A 164 31.81 -12.36 -14.02
CA ASP A 164 33.19 -12.87 -14.12
C ASP A 164 33.91 -12.97 -12.76
N VAL A 165 33.22 -12.64 -11.66
CA VAL A 165 33.75 -12.65 -10.30
C VAL A 165 33.66 -14.05 -9.70
N GLU A 166 34.81 -14.64 -9.37
CA GLU A 166 34.86 -15.94 -8.71
C GLU A 166 34.16 -15.90 -7.34
N TYR A 167 33.31 -16.90 -7.07
CA TYR A 167 32.61 -17.07 -5.81
C TYR A 167 31.73 -15.86 -5.39
N ASN A 168 31.11 -15.17 -6.35
CA ASN A 168 30.24 -14.02 -6.07
C ASN A 168 28.90 -14.42 -5.39
N LEU A 169 28.33 -13.52 -4.58
CA LEU A 169 27.05 -13.73 -3.88
C LEU A 169 26.00 -12.71 -4.34
N MET A 170 24.71 -12.99 -4.07
CA MET A 170 23.61 -12.08 -4.42
C MET A 170 23.59 -10.78 -3.60
N VAL A 171 24.24 -10.80 -2.45
CA VAL A 171 24.30 -9.68 -1.51
C VAL A 171 25.68 -9.67 -0.87
N ASP A 172 26.20 -8.47 -0.65
CA ASP A 172 27.50 -8.27 -0.04
C ASP A 172 27.40 -8.52 1.47
N ILE A 173 27.80 -9.73 1.89
CA ILE A 173 27.76 -10.17 3.28
C ILE A 173 29.09 -10.78 3.70
N LYS A 174 29.46 -10.57 4.96
CA LYS A 174 30.62 -11.22 5.56
C LYS A 174 30.20 -12.44 6.33
N ILE A 175 30.78 -13.58 5.98
CA ILE A 175 30.60 -14.86 6.68
C ILE A 175 31.88 -15.15 7.48
N PRO A 176 31.79 -15.73 8.69
CA PRO A 176 32.96 -15.97 9.55
C PRO A 176 33.92 -17.08 9.08
N PHE A 177 33.70 -17.67 7.91
CA PHE A 177 34.53 -18.74 7.35
C PHE A 177 34.62 -18.62 5.83
N ASP A 178 35.76 -19.05 5.29
CA ASP A 178 36.03 -18.98 3.84
C ASP A 178 35.15 -19.96 3.07
N TYR A 179 34.74 -19.56 1.87
CA TYR A 179 33.86 -20.37 1.02
C TYR A 179 34.38 -20.62 -0.39
N ASP A 180 35.67 -20.37 -0.61
CA ASP A 180 36.37 -20.46 -1.90
C ASP A 180 36.64 -21.91 -2.35
N ARG A 181 35.75 -22.84 -1.99
CA ARG A 181 35.75 -24.23 -2.41
C ARG A 181 34.42 -24.55 -3.10
N PRO A 182 34.40 -25.25 -4.24
CA PRO A 182 33.19 -25.44 -5.05
C PRO A 182 31.97 -25.98 -4.28
N LEU A 183 32.15 -27.04 -3.48
CA LEU A 183 31.04 -27.62 -2.71
C LEU A 183 30.53 -26.69 -1.59
N ARG A 184 31.45 -25.96 -0.95
CA ARG A 184 31.11 -25.05 0.15
C ARG A 184 30.40 -23.82 -0.38
N TYR A 185 30.88 -23.27 -1.50
CA TYR A 185 30.24 -22.18 -2.22
C TYR A 185 28.81 -22.53 -2.61
N VAL A 186 28.55 -23.69 -3.23
CA VAL A 186 27.19 -24.08 -3.62
C VAL A 186 26.23 -24.11 -2.42
N LEU A 187 26.66 -24.69 -1.29
CA LEU A 187 25.83 -24.74 -0.08
C LEU A 187 25.52 -23.33 0.46
N ILE A 188 26.51 -22.45 0.46
CA ILE A 188 26.37 -21.07 0.96
C ILE A 188 25.54 -20.24 0.00
N TYR A 189 25.75 -20.37 -1.31
CA TYR A 189 24.97 -19.71 -2.34
C TYR A 189 23.48 -20.00 -2.18
N PHE A 190 23.10 -21.27 -1.99
CA PHE A 190 21.71 -21.63 -1.72
C PHE A 190 21.21 -21.14 -0.37
N GLY A 191 22.03 -21.26 0.69
CA GLY A 191 21.68 -20.77 2.02
C GLY A 191 21.37 -19.27 2.01
N VAL A 192 22.35 -18.46 1.59
CA VAL A 192 22.27 -17.01 1.44
C VAL A 192 21.17 -16.61 0.46
N GLY A 193 21.00 -17.35 -0.63
CA GLY A 193 19.91 -17.15 -1.58
C GLY A 193 18.53 -17.27 -0.94
N ILE A 194 18.32 -18.25 -0.05
CA ILE A 194 17.07 -18.40 0.71
C ILE A 194 16.89 -17.21 1.67
N MET A 195 17.94 -16.82 2.42
CA MET A 195 17.90 -15.65 3.31
C MET A 195 17.45 -14.41 2.52
N PHE A 196 18.18 -14.11 1.44
CA PHE A 196 17.99 -12.94 0.60
C PHE A 196 16.59 -12.91 -0.02
N HIS A 197 16.08 -14.07 -0.47
CA HIS A 197 14.73 -14.18 -1.01
C HIS A 197 13.67 -13.78 0.02
N TYR A 198 13.74 -14.32 1.24
CA TYR A 198 12.78 -14.00 2.28
C TYR A 198 12.89 -12.55 2.76
N THR A 199 14.11 -12.04 2.95
CA THR A 199 14.33 -10.64 3.35
C THR A 199 13.80 -9.68 2.29
N SER A 200 14.08 -9.94 1.02
CA SER A 200 13.55 -9.13 -0.09
C SER A 200 12.03 -9.21 -0.19
N MET A 201 11.45 -10.41 0.01
CA MET A 201 10.00 -10.57 0.05
C MET A 201 9.37 -9.82 1.22
N MET A 202 10.04 -9.68 2.37
CA MET A 202 9.54 -8.83 3.46
C MET A 202 9.40 -7.38 3.04
N VAL A 203 10.38 -6.83 2.32
CA VAL A 203 10.31 -5.48 1.75
C VAL A 203 9.07 -5.35 0.87
N VAL A 204 8.92 -6.25 -0.11
CA VAL A 204 7.76 -6.28 -1.02
C VAL A 204 6.44 -6.41 -0.26
N MET A 205 6.39 -7.25 0.78
CA MET A 205 5.19 -7.48 1.57
C MET A 205 4.76 -6.26 2.36
N THR A 206 5.68 -5.47 2.92
CA THR A 206 5.30 -4.22 3.59
C THR A 206 4.57 -3.26 2.67
N GLU A 207 5.06 -3.10 1.43
CA GLU A 207 4.45 -2.25 0.41
C GLU A 207 3.07 -2.78 -0.03
N VAL A 208 2.97 -4.09 -0.25
CA VAL A 208 1.71 -4.77 -0.57
C VAL A 208 0.67 -4.56 0.53
N ILE A 209 1.04 -4.72 1.80
CA ILE A 209 0.11 -4.57 2.91
C ILE A 209 -0.32 -3.11 3.04
N MET A 210 0.59 -2.14 2.94
CA MET A 210 0.22 -0.72 2.98
C MET A 210 -0.78 -0.38 1.87
N GLN A 211 -0.53 -0.81 0.63
CA GLN A 211 -1.46 -0.64 -0.49
C GLN A 211 -2.82 -1.30 -0.22
N ALA A 212 -2.83 -2.48 0.41
CA ALA A 212 -4.05 -3.22 0.71
C ALA A 212 -4.99 -2.45 1.64
N TYR A 213 -4.48 -1.56 2.49
CA TYR A 213 -5.30 -0.75 3.39
C TYR A 213 -5.71 0.61 2.81
N LEU A 214 -4.94 1.18 1.88
CA LEU A 214 -5.28 2.45 1.23
C LEU A 214 -6.43 2.32 0.22
N ILE A 215 -6.43 1.28 -0.62
CA ILE A 215 -7.44 1.15 -1.69
C ILE A 215 -8.88 0.93 -1.18
N PRO A 216 -9.13 0.08 -0.17
CA PRO A 216 -10.46 -0.05 0.41
C PRO A 216 -10.99 1.24 1.01
N LEU A 217 -10.10 2.10 1.54
CA LEU A 217 -10.48 3.40 2.05
C LEU A 217 -10.95 4.34 0.93
N ILE A 218 -10.24 4.35 -0.20
CA ILE A 218 -10.67 5.05 -1.43
C ILE A 218 -12.06 4.56 -1.86
N CYS A 219 -12.26 3.24 -1.87
CA CYS A 219 -13.55 2.64 -2.21
C CYS A 219 -14.67 3.11 -1.27
N GLN A 220 -14.40 3.19 0.04
CA GLN A 220 -15.36 3.67 1.03
C GLN A 220 -15.76 5.13 0.80
N PHE A 221 -14.79 6.01 0.53
CA PHE A 221 -15.06 7.41 0.19
C PHE A 221 -15.88 7.53 -1.10
N ASN A 222 -15.55 6.76 -2.13
CA ASN A 222 -16.24 6.81 -3.43
C ASN A 222 -17.70 6.32 -3.33
N VAL A 223 -17.94 5.20 -2.64
CA VAL A 223 -19.32 4.72 -2.38
C VAL A 223 -20.11 5.73 -1.54
N LEU A 224 -19.48 6.34 -0.54
CA LEU A 224 -20.13 7.36 0.28
C LEU A 224 -20.47 8.62 -0.53
N ALA A 225 -19.61 9.04 -1.45
CA ALA A 225 -19.88 10.16 -2.36
C ALA A 225 -21.11 9.86 -3.23
N ASP A 226 -21.19 8.66 -3.82
CA ASP A 226 -22.37 8.21 -4.57
C ASP A 226 -23.64 8.16 -3.72
N CYS A 227 -23.53 7.81 -2.42
CA CYS A 227 -24.65 7.86 -1.48
C CYS A 227 -25.14 9.28 -1.24
N PHE A 228 -24.24 10.26 -1.08
CA PHE A 228 -24.63 11.65 -0.90
C PHE A 228 -25.28 12.23 -2.15
N GLU A 229 -24.73 11.96 -3.33
CA GLU A 229 -25.24 12.49 -4.59
C GLU A 229 -26.66 12.02 -4.90
N ASN A 230 -26.97 10.74 -4.63
CA ASN A 230 -28.25 10.13 -5.01
C ASN A 230 -29.24 10.03 -3.84
N ILE A 231 -28.94 10.59 -2.65
CA ILE A 231 -29.78 10.44 -1.44
C ILE A 231 -31.23 10.85 -1.67
N PHE A 232 -31.48 11.94 -2.41
CA PHE A 232 -32.82 12.44 -2.68
C PHE A 232 -33.62 11.47 -3.55
N GLU A 233 -33.03 11.06 -4.68
CA GLU A 233 -33.69 10.18 -5.64
C GLU A 233 -34.00 8.82 -5.02
N GLU A 234 -33.07 8.25 -4.25
CA GLU A 234 -33.27 6.97 -3.57
C GLU A 234 -34.37 7.04 -2.53
N CYS A 235 -34.34 8.07 -1.66
CA CYS A 235 -35.41 8.27 -0.69
C CYS A 235 -36.76 8.47 -1.37
N ALA A 236 -36.79 9.20 -2.49
CA ALA A 236 -38.01 9.47 -3.26
C ALA A 236 -38.58 8.18 -3.86
N LEU A 237 -37.74 7.37 -4.51
CA LEU A 237 -38.14 6.10 -5.10
C LEU A 237 -38.67 5.11 -4.06
N GLU A 238 -37.97 4.95 -2.94
CA GLU A 238 -38.42 4.05 -1.88
C GLU A 238 -39.74 4.52 -1.22
N PHE A 239 -39.93 5.83 -1.10
CA PHE A 239 -41.15 6.38 -0.55
C PHE A 239 -42.32 6.20 -1.52
N GLN A 240 -42.13 6.45 -2.82
CA GLN A 240 -43.15 6.23 -3.85
C GLN A 240 -43.51 4.75 -4.00
N ALA A 241 -42.57 3.83 -3.82
CA ALA A 241 -42.87 2.39 -3.79
C ALA A 241 -43.81 2.01 -2.63
N SER A 242 -43.77 2.76 -1.51
CA SER A 242 -44.64 2.55 -0.36
C SER A 242 -45.96 3.35 -0.46
N PHE A 243 -45.95 4.47 -1.17
CA PHE A 243 -47.07 5.41 -1.33
C PHE A 243 -47.15 5.92 -2.78
N PRO A 244 -47.75 5.13 -3.71
CA PRO A 244 -47.73 5.44 -5.14
C PRO A 244 -48.52 6.69 -5.52
N GLU A 245 -49.45 7.12 -4.68
CA GLU A 245 -50.38 8.22 -4.95
C GLU A 245 -49.74 9.61 -4.78
N ILE A 246 -48.54 9.69 -4.18
CA ILE A 246 -47.89 10.96 -3.86
C ILE A 246 -46.90 11.37 -4.96
N ASN A 247 -47.17 12.52 -5.58
CA ASN A 247 -46.31 13.09 -6.62
C ASN A 247 -44.96 13.57 -6.06
N LYS A 248 -43.89 13.49 -6.88
CA LYS A 248 -42.52 13.91 -6.50
C LYS A 248 -42.46 15.34 -5.91
N GLN A 249 -43.28 16.25 -6.42
CA GLN A 249 -43.32 17.66 -5.98
C GLN A 249 -43.95 17.84 -4.59
N GLU A 250 -44.71 16.87 -4.09
CA GLU A 250 -45.35 16.92 -2.78
C GLU A 250 -44.57 16.16 -1.69
N LEU A 251 -43.57 15.36 -2.08
CA LEU A 251 -42.74 14.57 -1.16
C LEU A 251 -42.15 15.43 -0.04
N VAL A 252 -41.63 16.61 -0.41
CA VAL A 252 -40.95 17.51 0.52
C VAL A 252 -41.90 18.15 1.54
N LYS A 253 -43.19 18.20 1.24
CA LYS A 253 -44.23 18.67 2.18
C LYS A 253 -44.68 17.57 3.15
N ASN A 254 -44.35 16.30 2.85
CA ASN A 254 -44.74 15.18 3.67
C ASN A 254 -43.75 14.94 4.82
N ASN A 255 -44.22 15.09 6.06
CA ASN A 255 -43.40 14.93 7.26
C ASN A 255 -42.78 13.52 7.39
N ILE A 256 -43.42 12.48 6.86
CA ILE A 256 -42.91 11.09 6.89
C ILE A 256 -41.70 10.97 5.97
N PHE A 257 -41.79 11.50 4.75
CA PHE A 257 -40.68 11.54 3.80
C PHE A 257 -39.50 12.32 4.36
N VAL A 258 -39.74 13.54 4.87
CA VAL A 258 -38.70 14.39 5.47
C VAL A 258 -38.00 13.67 6.63
N LYS A 259 -38.75 13.00 7.52
CA LYS A 259 -38.18 12.24 8.63
C LYS A 259 -37.32 11.07 8.15
N LYS A 260 -37.75 10.36 7.10
CA LYS A 260 -36.98 9.26 6.50
C LYS A 260 -35.69 9.77 5.86
N TYR A 261 -35.77 10.86 5.11
CA TYR A 261 -34.61 11.50 4.49
C TYR A 261 -33.60 11.99 5.53
N LEU A 262 -34.06 12.68 6.57
CA LEU A 262 -33.18 13.18 7.65
C LEU A 262 -32.50 12.03 8.40
N LYS A 263 -33.22 10.92 8.63
CA LYS A 263 -32.62 9.72 9.21
C LYS A 263 -31.49 9.19 8.33
N ARG A 264 -31.76 9.03 7.03
CA ARG A 264 -30.77 8.55 6.06
C ARG A 264 -29.55 9.50 5.99
N LEU A 265 -29.78 10.80 5.98
CA LEU A 265 -28.70 11.80 6.01
C LEU A 265 -27.84 11.66 7.28
N GLY A 266 -28.48 11.47 8.44
CA GLY A 266 -27.78 11.22 9.70
C GLY A 266 -26.91 9.95 9.67
N ASP A 267 -27.40 8.87 9.05
CA ASP A 267 -26.66 7.63 8.87
C ASP A 267 -25.42 7.85 7.99
N LEU A 268 -25.55 8.58 6.87
CA LEU A 268 -24.43 8.91 5.98
C LEU A 268 -23.40 9.83 6.66
N VAL A 269 -23.83 10.81 7.47
CA VAL A 269 -22.93 11.66 8.25
C VAL A 269 -22.15 10.84 9.27
N THR A 270 -22.81 9.88 9.93
CA THR A 270 -22.16 8.98 10.89
C THR A 270 -21.12 8.10 10.20
N GLN A 271 -21.44 7.57 9.01
CA GLN A 271 -20.51 6.82 8.18
C GLN A 271 -19.32 7.69 7.73
N HIS A 272 -19.58 8.92 7.26
CA HIS A 272 -18.53 9.86 6.86
C HIS A 272 -17.56 10.11 8.02
N LYS A 273 -18.09 10.40 9.22
CA LYS A 273 -17.27 10.58 10.42
C LYS A 273 -16.42 9.35 10.73
N ALA A 274 -17.00 8.15 10.67
CA ALA A 274 -16.27 6.91 10.92
C ALA A 274 -15.10 6.70 9.94
N ILE A 275 -15.32 6.97 8.65
CA ILE A 275 -14.28 6.86 7.61
C ILE A 275 -13.20 7.94 7.83
N LEU A 276 -13.58 9.17 8.18
CA LEU A 276 -12.64 10.24 8.51
C LEU A 276 -11.75 9.86 9.69
N ASP A 277 -12.34 9.37 10.79
CA ASP A 277 -11.62 8.97 11.99
C ASP A 277 -10.62 7.84 11.69
N GLN A 278 -11.05 6.82 10.94
CA GLN A 278 -10.17 5.74 10.47
C GLN A 278 -9.02 6.25 9.60
N THR A 279 -9.31 7.21 8.71
CA THR A 279 -8.28 7.81 7.84
C THR A 279 -7.26 8.61 8.64
N MET A 280 -7.72 9.37 9.63
CA MET A 280 -6.84 10.16 10.51
C MET A 280 -5.96 9.28 11.38
N GLU A 281 -6.51 8.20 11.95
CA GLU A 281 -5.74 7.17 12.67
C GLU A 281 -4.64 6.58 11.76
N LEU A 282 -5.02 6.12 10.56
CA LEU A 282 -4.08 5.54 9.59
C LEU A 282 -2.99 6.54 9.16
N LYS A 283 -3.36 7.79 8.88
CA LYS A 283 -2.43 8.86 8.54
C LYS A 283 -1.40 9.09 9.65
N SER A 284 -1.83 9.10 10.92
CA SER A 284 -0.92 9.31 12.05
C SER A 284 0.11 8.19 12.20
N ILE A 285 -0.32 6.94 11.98
CA ILE A 285 0.53 5.75 12.06
C ILE A 285 1.56 5.73 10.93
N LEU A 286 1.14 6.09 9.72
CA LEU A 286 1.99 6.02 8.54
C LEU A 286 2.89 7.25 8.36
N SER A 287 2.62 8.37 9.03
CA SER A 287 3.31 9.64 8.77
C SER A 287 4.85 9.56 8.92
N ALA A 288 5.35 9.00 10.02
CA ALA A 288 6.80 8.92 10.26
C ALA A 288 7.50 7.87 9.35
N PRO A 289 7.00 6.61 9.22
CA PRO A 289 7.61 5.64 8.30
C PRO A 289 7.62 6.10 6.84
N MET A 290 6.60 6.84 6.39
CA MET A 290 6.56 7.39 5.04
C MET A 290 7.63 8.45 4.80
N LEU A 291 7.98 9.26 5.80
CA LEU A 291 9.09 10.21 5.66
C LEU A 291 10.43 9.48 5.43
N GLY A 292 10.70 8.46 6.25
CA GLY A 292 11.90 7.62 6.09
C GLY A 292 11.94 6.96 4.72
N GLN A 293 10.81 6.42 4.26
CA GLN A 293 10.71 5.84 2.91
C GLN A 293 11.00 6.86 1.81
N LEU A 294 10.42 8.06 1.86
CA LEU A 294 10.67 9.09 0.84
C LEU A 294 12.14 9.49 0.78
N ALA A 295 12.76 9.75 1.93
CA ALA A 295 14.17 10.13 2.00
C ALA A 295 15.08 9.02 1.45
N CYS A 296 14.84 7.77 1.87
CA CYS A 296 15.60 6.62 1.42
C CYS A 296 15.41 6.36 -0.08
N SER A 297 14.17 6.37 -0.58
CA SER A 297 13.89 6.18 -2.00
C SER A 297 14.52 7.29 -2.85
N GLY A 298 14.52 8.54 -2.38
CA GLY A 298 15.20 9.66 -3.08
C GLY A 298 16.70 9.44 -3.21
N LEU A 299 17.39 9.15 -2.10
CA LEU A 299 18.83 8.86 -2.11
C LEU A 299 19.15 7.64 -2.99
N LEU A 300 18.38 6.57 -2.82
CA LEU A 300 18.55 5.33 -3.56
C LEU A 300 18.41 5.55 -5.08
N ASN A 301 17.41 6.33 -5.50
CA ASN A 301 17.20 6.65 -6.91
C ASN A 301 18.40 7.40 -7.51
N CYS A 302 19.07 8.25 -6.74
CA CYS A 302 20.28 8.95 -7.18
C CYS A 302 21.44 7.96 -7.37
N PHE A 303 21.73 7.17 -6.34
CA PHE A 303 22.89 6.27 -6.33
C PHE A 303 22.75 5.10 -7.30
N VAL A 304 21.58 4.44 -7.32
CA VAL A 304 21.31 3.36 -8.27
C VAL A 304 21.25 3.91 -9.70
N GLY A 305 20.73 5.12 -9.89
CA GLY A 305 20.80 5.80 -11.17
C GLY A 305 22.25 6.01 -11.65
N PHE A 306 23.13 6.43 -10.75
CA PHE A 306 24.55 6.65 -11.06
C PHE A 306 25.25 5.33 -11.43
N GLN A 307 25.03 4.29 -10.62
CA GLN A 307 25.53 2.94 -10.90
C GLN A 307 25.00 2.40 -12.23
N ALA A 308 23.71 2.63 -12.54
CA ALA A 308 23.14 2.23 -13.81
C ALA A 308 23.87 2.93 -14.96
N THR A 309 24.07 4.25 -14.92
CA THR A 309 24.77 4.99 -15.99
C THR A 309 26.24 4.57 -16.13
N ALA A 310 26.95 4.38 -15.02
CA ALA A 310 28.35 3.95 -15.03
C ALA A 310 28.53 2.54 -15.64
N THR A 311 27.58 1.63 -15.38
CA THR A 311 27.69 0.22 -15.83
C THR A 311 27.15 -0.05 -17.24
N VAL A 312 26.52 0.94 -17.92
CA VAL A 312 25.95 0.79 -19.28
C VAL A 312 26.97 0.23 -20.27
N ALA A 313 28.22 0.71 -20.22
CA ALA A 313 29.24 0.36 -21.20
C ALA A 313 30.07 -0.88 -20.82
N GLU A 314 30.05 -1.28 -19.55
CA GLU A 314 30.98 -2.30 -19.01
C GLU A 314 30.33 -3.66 -18.83
N ASN A 315 29.09 -3.73 -18.31
CA ASN A 315 28.43 -5.00 -17.99
C ASN A 315 26.91 -4.88 -18.12
N LEU A 316 26.37 -5.47 -19.20
CA LEU A 316 24.93 -5.46 -19.50
C LEU A 316 24.09 -6.09 -18.37
N GLY A 317 24.64 -7.08 -17.65
CA GLY A 317 23.98 -7.72 -16.52
C GLY A 317 23.83 -6.78 -15.32
N LYS A 318 24.90 -6.07 -14.93
CA LYS A 318 24.88 -5.07 -13.85
C LYS A 318 23.96 -3.89 -14.20
N PHE A 319 23.97 -3.47 -15.46
CA PHE A 319 23.04 -2.45 -15.94
C PHE A 319 21.57 -2.90 -15.83
N ALA A 320 21.25 -4.10 -16.31
CA ALA A 320 19.89 -4.63 -16.24
C ALA A 320 19.39 -4.80 -14.80
N MET A 321 20.25 -5.29 -13.90
CA MET A 321 19.98 -5.41 -12.46
C MET A 321 19.66 -4.05 -11.82
N SER A 322 20.50 -3.05 -12.07
CA SER A 322 20.31 -1.68 -11.56
C SER A 322 19.05 -1.03 -12.11
N LEU A 323 18.77 -1.20 -13.41
CA LEU A 323 17.59 -0.65 -14.07
C LEU A 323 16.28 -1.25 -13.55
N LEU A 324 16.21 -2.57 -13.38
CA LEU A 324 15.04 -3.25 -12.83
C LEU A 324 14.81 -2.85 -11.37
N TYR A 325 15.89 -2.71 -10.61
CA TYR A 325 15.82 -2.27 -9.23
C TYR A 325 15.33 -0.82 -9.11
N LEU A 326 15.86 0.09 -9.92
CA LEU A 326 15.39 1.48 -10.02
C LEU A 326 13.91 1.53 -10.42
N SER A 327 13.52 0.74 -11.42
CA SER A 327 12.14 0.66 -11.90
C SER A 327 11.17 0.19 -10.81
N TYR A 328 11.56 -0.82 -10.03
CA TYR A 328 10.79 -1.32 -8.89
C TYR A 328 10.59 -0.24 -7.81
N ASN A 329 11.67 0.46 -7.43
CA ASN A 329 11.63 1.51 -6.42
C ASN A 329 10.76 2.70 -6.86
N MET A 330 10.94 3.16 -8.10
CA MET A 330 10.13 4.24 -8.69
C MET A 330 8.64 3.87 -8.74
N PHE A 331 8.32 2.64 -9.17
CA PHE A 331 6.94 2.18 -9.24
C PHE A 331 6.29 2.08 -7.86
N THR A 332 6.99 1.55 -6.88
CA THR A 332 6.52 1.44 -5.49
C THR A 332 6.21 2.81 -4.90
N LEU A 333 7.13 3.77 -5.08
CA LEU A 333 6.95 5.15 -4.63
C LEU A 333 5.77 5.83 -5.34
N TYR A 334 5.66 5.65 -6.66
CA TYR A 334 4.54 6.15 -7.45
C TYR A 334 3.19 5.65 -6.92
N LEU A 335 3.08 4.34 -6.63
CA LEU A 335 1.82 3.77 -6.13
C LEU A 335 1.37 4.40 -4.83
N ILE A 336 2.27 4.56 -3.86
CA ILE A 336 1.96 5.18 -2.57
C ILE A 336 1.45 6.61 -2.76
N CYS A 337 2.20 7.43 -3.50
CA CYS A 337 1.81 8.81 -3.77
C CYS A 337 0.47 8.88 -4.53
N ARG A 338 0.25 7.98 -5.50
CA ARG A 338 -1.00 7.89 -6.26
C ARG A 338 -2.20 7.57 -5.37
N TRP A 339 -2.09 6.58 -4.47
CA TRP A 339 -3.19 6.20 -3.59
C TRP A 339 -3.46 7.24 -2.52
N CYS A 340 -2.43 7.85 -1.94
CA CYS A 340 -2.59 8.96 -1.00
C CYS A 340 -3.31 10.15 -1.64
N GLU A 341 -2.92 10.55 -2.85
CA GLU A 341 -3.59 11.63 -3.58
C GLU A 341 -5.03 11.26 -3.97
N GLU A 342 -5.27 10.03 -4.39
CA GLU A 342 -6.63 9.56 -4.70
C GLU A 342 -7.53 9.60 -3.45
N ILE A 343 -7.03 9.25 -2.26
CA ILE A 343 -7.80 9.43 -1.01
C ILE A 343 -8.11 10.91 -0.79
N THR A 344 -7.13 11.79 -1.00
CA THR A 344 -7.34 13.24 -0.89
C THR A 344 -8.45 13.72 -1.84
N LEU A 345 -8.40 13.31 -3.11
CA LEU A 345 -9.40 13.67 -4.12
C LEU A 345 -10.79 13.13 -3.77
N GLN A 346 -10.90 11.84 -3.41
CA GLN A 346 -12.19 11.25 -3.03
C GLN A 346 -12.76 11.88 -1.75
N SER A 347 -11.91 12.28 -0.80
CA SER A 347 -12.36 12.99 0.40
C SER A 347 -12.95 14.37 0.10
N GLN A 348 -12.40 15.09 -0.90
CA GLN A 348 -12.93 16.37 -1.36
C GLN A 348 -14.22 16.17 -2.18
N HIS A 349 -14.27 15.12 -3.00
CA HIS A 349 -15.40 14.80 -3.86
C HIS A 349 -16.71 14.63 -3.06
N ILE A 350 -16.65 14.17 -1.80
CA ILE A 350 -17.84 14.14 -0.92
C ILE A 350 -18.53 15.50 -0.83
N GLY A 351 -17.77 16.60 -0.77
CA GLY A 351 -18.35 17.95 -0.73
C GLY A 351 -19.11 18.29 -2.00
N GLN A 352 -18.58 17.89 -3.15
CA GLN A 352 -19.24 18.08 -4.45
C GLN A 352 -20.51 17.22 -4.56
N SER A 353 -20.42 15.93 -4.23
CA SER A 353 -21.58 15.03 -4.23
C SER A 353 -22.68 15.49 -3.26
N ALA A 354 -22.30 15.99 -2.08
CA ALA A 354 -23.26 16.57 -1.14
C ALA A 354 -23.90 17.87 -1.66
N TYR A 355 -23.17 18.66 -2.46
CA TYR A 355 -23.73 19.84 -3.11
C TYR A 355 -24.73 19.48 -4.21
N PHE A 356 -24.42 18.47 -5.03
CA PHE A 356 -25.28 17.99 -6.13
C PHE A 356 -26.38 17.02 -5.68
N SER A 357 -26.63 16.87 -4.38
CA SER A 357 -27.61 15.92 -3.86
C SER A 357 -29.08 16.33 -4.06
N GLY A 358 -29.35 17.46 -4.73
CA GLY A 358 -30.69 18.03 -4.89
C GLY A 358 -31.32 18.55 -3.59
N TRP A 359 -30.52 18.84 -2.55
CA TRP A 359 -31.00 19.28 -1.24
C TRP A 359 -31.72 20.65 -1.29
N GLU A 360 -31.43 21.45 -2.32
CA GLU A 360 -32.07 22.73 -2.62
C GLU A 360 -33.53 22.61 -3.05
N SER A 361 -33.96 21.42 -3.51
CA SER A 361 -35.32 21.14 -4.02
C SER A 361 -36.40 21.09 -2.92
N GLY A 362 -36.19 21.82 -1.82
CA GLY A 362 -37.12 22.06 -0.73
C GLY A 362 -36.79 21.35 0.58
N ILE A 363 -35.90 20.34 0.58
CA ILE A 363 -35.42 19.71 1.82
C ILE A 363 -34.62 20.69 2.69
N SER A 364 -34.04 21.72 2.07
CA SER A 364 -33.39 22.84 2.75
C SER A 364 -34.27 23.55 3.79
N GLN A 365 -35.61 23.44 3.68
CA GLN A 365 -36.58 23.98 4.64
C GLN A 365 -36.79 23.08 5.86
N ALA A 366 -36.36 21.81 5.81
CA ALA A 366 -36.46 20.90 6.93
C ALA A 366 -35.49 21.32 8.06
N PRO A 367 -35.90 21.22 9.34
CA PRO A 367 -35.06 21.64 10.47
C PRO A 367 -33.71 20.92 10.47
N GLY A 368 -32.61 21.69 10.45
CA GLY A 368 -31.25 21.16 10.55
C GLY A 368 -30.66 20.56 9.26
N ALA A 369 -31.44 20.32 8.21
CA ALA A 369 -30.95 19.75 6.94
C ALA A 369 -29.90 20.64 6.28
N ARG A 370 -30.24 21.92 6.07
CA ARG A 370 -29.35 22.92 5.48
C ARG A 370 -28.05 23.08 6.26
N ALA A 371 -28.13 23.16 7.59
CA ALA A 371 -26.96 23.25 8.45
C ALA A 371 -26.05 22.02 8.30
N SER A 372 -26.64 20.82 8.21
CA SER A 372 -25.90 19.57 8.02
C SER A 372 -25.14 19.54 6.69
N PHE A 373 -25.78 19.91 5.58
CA PHE A 373 -25.12 20.02 4.27
C PHE A 373 -23.99 21.05 4.27
N ILE A 374 -24.20 22.22 4.85
CA ILE A 374 -23.16 23.25 4.97
C ILE A 374 -21.96 22.70 5.76
N LEU A 375 -22.19 22.01 6.88
CA LEU A 375 -21.12 21.42 7.68
C LEU A 375 -20.36 20.31 6.94
N ILE A 376 -21.08 19.45 6.19
CA ILE A 376 -20.46 18.39 5.37
C ILE A 376 -19.57 19.04 4.30
N ILE A 377 -20.08 20.00 3.55
CA ILE A 377 -19.34 20.70 2.48
C ILE A 377 -18.14 21.45 3.09
N ALA A 378 -18.33 22.19 4.18
CA ALA A 378 -17.26 22.90 4.87
C ALA A 378 -16.17 21.95 5.40
N ARG A 379 -16.54 20.75 5.88
CA ARG A 379 -15.59 19.73 6.29
C ARG A 379 -14.84 19.15 5.09
N SER A 380 -15.52 18.84 3.99
CA SER A 380 -14.90 18.28 2.78
C SER A 380 -13.95 19.26 2.08
N ASN A 381 -14.18 20.57 2.23
CA ASN A 381 -13.25 21.62 1.79
C ASN A 381 -11.90 21.62 2.54
N LYS A 382 -11.77 20.86 3.63
CA LYS A 382 -10.50 20.56 4.28
C LYS A 382 -10.02 19.15 3.87
N PRO A 383 -9.27 19.02 2.76
CA PRO A 383 -8.84 17.71 2.26
C PRO A 383 -8.08 16.88 3.29
N LEU A 384 -8.29 15.57 3.26
CA LEU A 384 -7.44 14.62 3.98
C LEU A 384 -6.15 14.38 3.19
N VAL A 385 -5.18 15.26 3.39
CA VAL A 385 -3.84 15.12 2.80
C VAL A 385 -2.98 14.22 3.69
N PHE A 386 -2.41 13.15 3.14
CA PHE A 386 -1.38 12.39 3.84
C PHE A 386 -0.07 13.18 3.83
N LEU A 387 0.51 13.40 5.01
CA LEU A 387 1.75 14.16 5.18
C LEU A 387 2.82 13.22 5.73
N ALA A 388 3.91 13.05 5.00
CA ALA A 388 5.12 12.41 5.50
C ALA A 388 5.79 13.33 6.52
N GLY A 389 6.03 12.81 7.73
CA GLY A 389 6.64 13.57 8.84
C GLY A 389 5.83 14.79 9.31
N GLY A 390 4.56 14.88 8.92
CA GLY A 390 3.71 16.05 9.19
C GLY A 390 3.98 17.28 8.29
N THR A 391 4.95 17.22 7.38
CA THR A 391 5.39 18.39 6.60
C THR A 391 5.28 18.19 5.09
N TYR A 392 5.61 17.00 4.57
CA TYR A 392 5.71 16.79 3.14
C TYR A 392 4.47 16.06 2.59
N PRO A 393 3.68 16.67 1.68
CA PRO A 393 2.46 16.05 1.17
C PRO A 393 2.78 14.84 0.27
N LEU A 394 2.09 13.73 0.50
CA LEU A 394 2.14 12.54 -0.37
C LEU A 394 1.19 12.73 -1.55
N SER A 395 1.73 13.27 -2.64
CA SER A 395 1.02 13.52 -3.91
C SER A 395 1.89 13.16 -5.13
N LEU A 396 1.28 13.05 -6.30
CA LEU A 396 2.01 12.86 -7.56
C LEU A 396 2.90 14.07 -7.91
N SER A 397 2.53 15.27 -7.48
CA SER A 397 3.39 16.45 -7.62
C SER A 397 4.67 16.31 -6.80
N SER A 398 4.56 15.86 -5.55
CA SER A 398 5.70 15.54 -4.69
C SER A 398 6.56 14.41 -5.25
N TYR A 399 5.95 13.35 -5.77
CA TYR A 399 6.67 12.28 -6.48
C TYR A 399 7.50 12.84 -7.65
N THR A 400 6.87 13.66 -8.50
CA THR A 400 7.53 14.24 -9.67
C THR A 400 8.69 15.14 -9.26
N ASN A 401 8.52 15.94 -8.20
CA ASN A 401 9.58 16.78 -7.66
C ASN A 401 10.74 15.94 -7.12
N LEU A 402 10.46 14.89 -6.36
CA LEU A 402 11.48 13.98 -5.82
C LEU A 402 12.28 13.31 -6.95
N VAL A 403 11.61 12.82 -8.00
CA VAL A 403 12.28 12.23 -9.16
C VAL A 403 13.15 13.26 -9.89
N LYS A 404 12.65 14.48 -10.10
CA LYS A 404 13.42 15.57 -10.71
C LYS A 404 14.66 15.92 -9.89
N THR A 405 14.51 16.11 -8.58
CA THR A 405 15.64 16.38 -7.68
C THR A 405 16.65 15.25 -7.71
N SER A 406 16.19 13.99 -7.73
CA SER A 406 17.08 12.83 -7.81
C SER A 406 17.86 12.80 -9.13
N TYR A 407 17.20 13.14 -10.24
CA TYR A 407 17.84 13.24 -11.56
C TYR A 407 18.82 14.42 -11.65
N SER A 408 18.50 15.57 -11.04
CA SER A 408 19.45 16.68 -10.95
C SER A 408 20.68 16.32 -10.12
N ALA A 409 20.51 15.65 -8.99
CA ALA A 409 21.61 15.16 -8.16
C ALA A 409 22.47 14.12 -8.91
N LEU A 410 21.83 13.20 -9.64
CA LEU A 410 22.49 12.27 -10.55
C LEU A 410 23.38 13.00 -11.55
N ASN A 411 22.87 14.01 -12.25
CA ASN A 411 23.65 14.74 -13.24
C ASN A 411 24.86 15.43 -12.62
N ILE A 412 24.73 15.99 -11.42
CA ILE A 412 25.87 16.58 -10.69
C ILE A 412 26.92 15.50 -10.39
N LEU A 413 26.51 14.34 -9.88
CA LEU A 413 27.43 13.21 -9.60
C LEU A 413 28.14 12.74 -10.87
N LEU A 414 27.43 12.66 -12.00
CA LEU A 414 28.01 12.31 -13.28
C LEU A 414 29.04 13.35 -13.74
N THR A 415 28.72 14.65 -13.66
CA THR A 415 29.67 15.71 -14.01
C THR A 415 30.93 15.66 -13.14
N MET A 416 30.79 15.52 -11.83
CA MET A 416 31.93 15.41 -10.91
C MET A 416 32.77 14.14 -11.11
N SER A 417 32.19 13.07 -11.67
CA SER A 417 32.94 11.84 -11.98
C SER A 417 33.69 11.90 -13.31
N HIS A 418 33.31 12.82 -14.19
CA HIS A 418 33.95 13.04 -15.49
C HIS A 418 35.07 14.10 -15.46
N GLU A 419 35.13 14.91 -14.39
CA GLU A 419 36.25 15.79 -14.04
C GLU A 419 37.30 15.02 -13.22
#